data_AF-A0A6V6YM25-F1
#
_entry.id   AF-A0A6V6YM25-F1
#
_cell.length_a   1.000
_cell.length_b   1.000
_cell.length_c   1.000
_cell.angle_alpha   90.00
_cell.angle_beta   90.00
_cell.angle_gamma   90.00
#
_symmetry.space_group_name_H-M   'P 1'
#
loop_
_entity.id
_entity.type
_entity.pdbx_description
1 polymer ?
#
loop_
_entity_poly.entity_id
_entity_poly.type
_entity_poly.pdbx_seq_one_letter_code
_entity_poly.pdbx_strand_id
1 'polypeptide(L)'
;MKKTLLTFYFLLISFSALLYAQKNKTAYDIVVAADGSGNYTKVQDAFNAVPDNNSKRTVIFVKPGVYKEKLKLTSGKKNVSLIGESYKNTILTYDDYAEIAGGTSKSFSVLIEANDFFAENITFENTISSELPQYKKGGQAVALMVNGDRVIFHNCKMSGFQDTFYLKANKRTYIKDCIIDGTTDFIFGAGIALFENCVIQCRKDSYITAGNHEAGKSKYGFVFKDCVIMKYPKADISKVSLGRPWGAGANTVFIHSYEESIIIPEGWSIWSKDPENKVYDNWKTSFYAEYDCFGPGSDTDKRISWSKQLNKVEVSEYTKEKIFAANTTTANKLEGDWNPVIEKDKCNSVLPSKKAKNADSNFEKAFN
;
A
#
# COMPACT_ATOMS: atom_id res chain seq x y z
N MET A 1 -24.29 -8.40 -66.26
CA MET A 1 -23.23 -9.07 -65.47
C MET A 1 -22.21 -8.10 -64.86
N LYS A 2 -21.67 -7.09 -65.57
CA LYS A 2 -20.67 -6.17 -64.99
C LYS A 2 -21.19 -5.28 -63.84
N LYS A 3 -22.45 -4.80 -63.90
CA LYS A 3 -23.04 -3.98 -62.83
C LYS A 3 -23.29 -4.75 -61.53
N THR A 4 -23.69 -6.02 -61.61
CA THR A 4 -23.94 -6.87 -60.45
C THR A 4 -22.65 -7.31 -59.74
N LEU A 5 -21.53 -7.47 -60.47
CA LEU A 5 -20.23 -7.72 -59.86
C LEU A 5 -19.72 -6.52 -59.05
N LEU A 6 -19.94 -5.30 -59.54
CA LEU A 6 -19.47 -4.08 -58.90
C LEU A 6 -20.19 -3.83 -57.56
N THR A 7 -21.51 -4.09 -57.50
CA THR A 7 -22.29 -4.00 -56.26
C THR A 7 -21.85 -5.04 -55.22
N PHE A 8 -21.46 -6.23 -55.67
CA PHE A 8 -20.97 -7.30 -54.78
C PHE A 8 -19.61 -6.96 -54.15
N TYR A 9 -18.70 -6.36 -54.92
CA TYR A 9 -17.42 -5.86 -54.39
C TYR A 9 -17.60 -4.68 -53.42
N PHE A 10 -18.54 -3.77 -53.67
CA PHE A 10 -18.84 -2.66 -52.76
C PHE A 10 -19.45 -3.14 -51.42
N LEU A 11 -20.31 -4.16 -51.47
CA LEU A 11 -20.85 -4.84 -50.29
C LEU A 11 -19.79 -5.61 -49.50
N LEU A 12 -18.85 -6.29 -50.17
CA LEU A 12 -17.72 -6.97 -49.51
C LEU A 12 -16.77 -5.99 -48.81
N ILE A 13 -16.44 -4.86 -49.44
CA ILE A 13 -15.57 -3.83 -48.87
C ILE A 13 -16.22 -3.16 -47.65
N SER A 14 -17.53 -2.86 -47.73
CA SER A 14 -18.28 -2.31 -46.60
C SER A 14 -18.46 -3.30 -45.45
N PHE A 15 -18.61 -4.60 -45.74
CA PHE A 15 -18.65 -5.64 -44.70
C PHE A 15 -17.28 -5.84 -44.02
N SER A 16 -16.17 -5.75 -44.75
CA SER A 16 -14.82 -5.78 -44.16
C SER A 16 -14.50 -4.52 -43.34
N ALA A 17 -15.03 -3.35 -43.72
CA ALA A 17 -14.90 -2.13 -42.93
C ALA A 17 -15.73 -2.18 -41.62
N LEU A 18 -16.90 -2.82 -41.65
CA LEU A 18 -17.71 -3.09 -40.46
C LEU A 18 -17.08 -4.14 -39.53
N LEU A 19 -16.36 -5.13 -40.07
CA LEU A 19 -15.60 -6.10 -39.27
C LEU A 19 -14.33 -5.50 -38.65
N TYR A 20 -13.66 -4.56 -39.31
CA TYR A 20 -12.58 -3.76 -38.70
C TYR A 20 -13.09 -2.74 -37.67
N ALA A 21 -14.36 -2.36 -37.73
CA ALA A 21 -15.01 -1.47 -36.78
C ALA A 21 -15.52 -2.18 -35.51
N GLN A 22 -15.40 -3.52 -35.40
CA GLN A 22 -15.29 -4.17 -34.09
C GLN A 22 -13.91 -3.87 -33.51
N LYS A 23 -13.70 -2.60 -33.17
CA LYS A 23 -12.62 -2.13 -32.31
C LYS A 23 -12.66 -3.04 -31.08
N ASN A 24 -11.67 -3.92 -30.94
CA ASN A 24 -11.46 -4.70 -29.73
C ASN A 24 -11.67 -3.75 -28.57
N LYS A 25 -12.79 -3.91 -27.86
CA LYS A 25 -13.11 -3.06 -26.72
C LYS A 25 -12.06 -3.43 -25.70
N THR A 26 -10.97 -2.66 -25.68
CA THR A 26 -9.89 -2.84 -24.73
C THR A 26 -10.54 -2.88 -23.34
N ALA A 27 -10.13 -3.80 -22.48
CA ALA A 27 -10.63 -3.87 -21.10
C ALA A 27 -10.37 -2.58 -20.30
N TYR A 28 -9.61 -1.65 -20.89
CA TYR A 28 -9.13 -0.40 -20.33
C TYR A 28 -9.75 0.79 -21.08
N ASP A 29 -10.19 1.80 -20.33
CA ASP A 29 -10.72 3.05 -20.87
C ASP A 29 -9.58 3.99 -21.30
N ILE A 30 -8.44 3.95 -20.61
CA ILE A 30 -7.24 4.75 -20.90
C ILE A 30 -6.01 3.84 -20.86
N VAL A 31 -5.11 3.98 -21.85
CA VAL A 31 -3.80 3.33 -21.87
C VAL A 31 -2.69 4.39 -21.79
N VAL A 32 -1.74 4.21 -20.89
CA VAL A 32 -0.54 5.03 -20.76
C VAL A 32 0.67 4.21 -21.22
N ALA A 33 1.47 4.77 -22.14
CA ALA A 33 2.66 4.12 -22.65
C ALA A 33 3.74 5.17 -22.97
N ALA A 34 4.90 5.06 -22.33
CA ALA A 34 5.99 6.03 -22.50
C ALA A 34 6.53 6.10 -23.95
N ASP A 35 6.37 5.01 -24.71
CA ASP A 35 6.76 4.91 -26.13
C ASP A 35 5.77 5.56 -27.12
N GLY A 36 4.66 6.14 -26.62
CA GLY A 36 3.64 6.78 -27.45
C GLY A 36 2.60 5.82 -28.04
N SER A 37 2.66 4.52 -27.72
CA SER A 37 1.69 3.52 -28.22
C SER A 37 0.35 3.49 -27.48
N GLY A 38 0.16 4.37 -26.47
CA GLY A 38 -1.04 4.52 -25.66
C GLY A 38 -1.84 5.79 -25.99
N ASN A 39 -2.88 6.06 -25.21
CA ASN A 39 -3.62 7.32 -25.28
C ASN A 39 -2.81 8.50 -24.72
N TYR A 40 -1.98 8.25 -23.70
CA TYR A 40 -1.09 9.23 -23.08
C TYR A 40 0.32 8.64 -22.91
N THR A 41 1.34 9.50 -22.88
CA THR A 41 2.70 9.11 -22.51
C THR A 41 2.99 9.30 -21.02
N LYS A 42 2.16 10.10 -20.34
CA LYS A 42 2.28 10.47 -18.93
C LYS A 42 1.10 9.98 -18.12
N VAL A 43 1.36 9.56 -16.89
CA VAL A 43 0.32 9.08 -15.97
C VAL A 43 -0.52 10.23 -15.45
N GLN A 44 0.08 11.41 -15.20
CA GLN A 44 -0.68 12.56 -14.72
C GLN A 44 -1.72 13.03 -15.75
N ASP A 45 -1.42 12.96 -17.05
CA ASP A 45 -2.36 13.33 -18.10
C ASP A 45 -3.58 12.38 -18.12
N ALA A 46 -3.35 11.09 -17.88
CA ALA A 46 -4.43 10.11 -17.73
C ALA A 46 -5.28 10.38 -16.48
N PHE A 47 -4.68 10.76 -15.35
CA PHE A 47 -5.42 11.18 -14.15
C PHE A 47 -6.28 12.44 -14.42
N ASN A 48 -5.73 13.41 -15.13
CA ASN A 48 -6.44 14.64 -15.47
C ASN A 48 -7.64 14.38 -16.39
N ALA A 49 -7.55 13.36 -17.24
CA ALA A 49 -8.60 12.96 -18.19
C ALA A 49 -9.78 12.21 -17.55
N VAL A 50 -9.64 11.71 -16.33
CA VAL A 50 -10.77 11.09 -15.61
C VAL A 50 -11.85 12.14 -15.38
N PRO A 51 -13.14 11.87 -15.65
CA PRO A 51 -14.22 12.81 -15.32
C PRO A 51 -14.33 13.09 -13.81
N ASP A 52 -14.71 14.30 -13.43
CA ASP A 52 -15.02 14.60 -12.03
C ASP A 52 -16.34 13.93 -11.60
N ASN A 53 -16.40 13.54 -10.32
CA ASN A 53 -17.54 12.86 -9.68
C ASN A 53 -18.03 11.64 -10.48
N ASN A 54 -17.07 10.90 -11.04
CA ASN A 54 -17.34 9.77 -11.90
C ASN A 54 -18.16 8.70 -11.18
N SER A 55 -19.32 8.35 -11.73
CA SER A 55 -20.19 7.30 -11.22
C SER A 55 -19.85 5.91 -11.77
N LYS A 56 -19.10 5.85 -12.87
CA LYS A 56 -18.62 4.63 -13.50
C LYS A 56 -17.12 4.48 -13.25
N ARG A 57 -16.63 3.26 -13.03
CA ARG A 57 -15.19 3.04 -12.91
C ARG A 57 -14.44 3.36 -14.21
N THR A 58 -13.42 4.22 -14.15
CA THR A 58 -12.45 4.42 -15.24
C THR A 58 -11.24 3.54 -15.00
N VAL A 59 -10.93 2.68 -15.96
CA VAL A 59 -9.79 1.76 -15.89
C VAL A 59 -8.63 2.29 -16.72
N ILE A 60 -7.55 2.69 -16.04
CA ILE A 60 -6.30 3.17 -16.61
C ILE A 60 -5.30 2.01 -16.59
N PHE A 61 -4.82 1.61 -17.76
CA PHE A 61 -3.72 0.66 -17.90
C PHE A 61 -2.41 1.37 -18.17
N VAL A 62 -1.36 1.04 -17.43
CA VAL A 62 -0.02 1.62 -17.56
C VAL A 62 0.93 0.53 -18.03
N LYS A 63 1.48 0.70 -19.23
CA LYS A 63 2.47 -0.22 -19.80
C LYS A 63 3.77 -0.25 -18.98
N PRO A 64 4.65 -1.23 -19.21
CA PRO A 64 5.98 -1.25 -18.59
C PRO A 64 6.76 0.04 -18.86
N GLY A 65 7.44 0.53 -17.84
CA GLY A 65 8.22 1.74 -17.88
C GLY A 65 8.46 2.31 -16.49
N VAL A 66 9.44 3.22 -16.40
CA VAL A 66 9.68 4.06 -15.22
C VAL A 66 9.10 5.44 -15.51
N TYR A 67 8.03 5.77 -14.80
CA TYR A 67 7.31 7.03 -14.92
C TYR A 67 7.74 7.95 -13.77
N LYS A 68 8.76 8.77 -14.02
CA LYS A 68 9.25 9.76 -13.05
C LYS A 68 8.38 11.02 -13.08
N GLU A 69 7.31 11.01 -12.30
CA GLU A 69 6.30 12.07 -12.24
C GLU A 69 5.84 12.27 -10.79
N LYS A 70 5.58 13.52 -10.39
CA LYS A 70 4.90 13.81 -9.13
C LYS A 70 3.40 13.71 -9.33
N LEU A 71 2.83 12.58 -8.97
CA LEU A 71 1.46 12.21 -9.33
C LEU A 71 0.45 12.59 -8.25
N LYS A 72 -0.68 13.14 -8.68
CA LYS A 72 -1.82 13.44 -7.81
C LYS A 72 -3.14 13.06 -8.49
N LEU A 73 -3.86 12.11 -7.90
CA LEU A 73 -5.26 11.83 -8.23
C LEU A 73 -6.15 12.56 -7.22
N THR A 74 -6.78 13.65 -7.66
CA THR A 74 -7.56 14.54 -6.79
C THR A 74 -8.86 13.89 -6.32
N SER A 75 -9.42 14.38 -5.21
CA SER A 75 -10.66 13.82 -4.61
C SER A 75 -11.89 13.84 -5.52
N GLY A 76 -11.91 14.70 -6.55
CA GLY A 76 -12.96 14.73 -7.56
C GLY A 76 -12.96 13.52 -8.50
N LYS A 77 -11.83 12.82 -8.66
CA LYS A 77 -11.65 11.71 -9.61
C LYS A 77 -11.98 10.33 -9.01
N LYS A 78 -13.17 10.18 -8.42
CA LYS A 78 -13.60 8.91 -7.79
C LYS A 78 -13.68 7.74 -8.78
N ASN A 79 -13.73 6.51 -8.26
CA ASN A 79 -13.91 5.29 -9.06
C ASN A 79 -12.84 5.09 -10.15
N VAL A 80 -11.57 5.07 -9.76
CA VAL A 80 -10.45 4.86 -10.70
C VAL A 80 -9.76 3.53 -10.40
N SER A 81 -9.49 2.76 -11.44
CA SER A 81 -8.56 1.63 -11.40
C SER A 81 -7.29 1.97 -12.13
N LEU A 82 -6.13 1.78 -11.48
CA LEU A 82 -4.81 1.95 -12.06
C LEU A 82 -4.09 0.60 -12.12
N ILE A 83 -3.98 0.05 -13.33
CA ILE A 83 -3.51 -1.31 -13.57
C ILE A 83 -2.16 -1.23 -14.28
N GLY A 84 -1.09 -1.69 -13.65
CA GLY A 84 0.17 -1.91 -14.34
C GLY A 84 0.21 -3.25 -15.07
N GLU A 85 1.22 -3.47 -15.89
CA GLU A 85 1.46 -4.80 -16.47
C GLU A 85 2.06 -5.76 -15.43
N SER A 86 3.00 -5.28 -14.63
CA SER A 86 3.60 -5.99 -13.51
C SER A 86 4.24 -4.99 -12.55
N TYR A 87 4.17 -5.26 -11.25
CA TYR A 87 4.86 -4.44 -10.25
C TYR A 87 6.37 -4.42 -10.50
N LYS A 88 6.94 -5.42 -11.19
CA LYS A 88 8.38 -5.50 -11.48
C LYS A 88 8.84 -4.47 -12.53
N ASN A 89 7.97 -4.07 -13.45
CA ASN A 89 8.37 -3.28 -14.62
C ASN A 89 7.51 -2.04 -14.89
N THR A 90 6.37 -1.87 -14.22
CA THR A 90 5.58 -0.62 -14.22
C THR A 90 5.82 0.12 -12.90
N ILE A 91 6.64 1.17 -12.95
CA ILE A 91 7.12 1.89 -11.75
C ILE A 91 6.74 3.36 -11.83
N LEU A 92 6.01 3.84 -10.83
CA LEU A 92 5.70 5.25 -10.62
C LEU A 92 6.66 5.79 -9.55
N THR A 93 7.50 6.75 -9.91
CA THR A 93 8.61 7.17 -9.04
C THR A 93 8.77 8.68 -9.00
N TYR A 94 9.33 9.16 -7.90
CA TYR A 94 9.80 10.53 -7.72
C TYR A 94 10.89 10.55 -6.63
N ASP A 95 11.43 11.72 -6.34
CA ASP A 95 12.59 11.89 -5.47
C ASP A 95 12.52 13.15 -4.60
N ASP A 96 11.31 13.57 -4.23
CA ASP A 96 11.12 14.62 -3.22
C ASP A 96 11.31 14.07 -1.80
N TYR A 97 11.80 14.92 -0.91
CA TYR A 97 11.87 14.66 0.53
C TYR A 97 11.44 15.89 1.34
N ALA A 98 11.12 15.71 2.61
CA ALA A 98 10.41 16.71 3.41
C ALA A 98 11.13 18.06 3.46
N GLU A 99 12.45 18.10 3.59
CA GLU A 99 13.20 19.36 3.62
C GLU A 99 13.01 20.20 2.35
N ILE A 100 13.09 19.59 1.15
CA ILE A 100 12.94 20.31 -0.12
C ILE A 100 11.48 20.56 -0.49
N ALA A 101 10.59 19.63 -0.13
CA ALA A 101 9.16 19.73 -0.44
C ALA A 101 8.41 20.67 0.52
N GLY A 102 9.02 21.07 1.64
CA GLY A 102 8.39 21.87 2.68
C GLY A 102 7.46 21.06 3.60
N GLY A 103 7.85 19.82 3.90
CA GLY A 103 7.22 18.91 4.87
C GLY A 103 6.95 17.51 4.31
N THR A 104 6.86 16.51 5.19
CA THR A 104 6.62 15.09 4.83
C THR A 104 5.41 14.92 3.92
N SER A 105 4.28 15.58 4.23
CA SER A 105 3.06 15.48 3.43
C SER A 105 3.18 16.04 2.00
N LYS A 106 4.22 16.84 1.70
CA LYS A 106 4.48 17.36 0.36
C LYS A 106 5.53 16.54 -0.39
N SER A 107 6.21 15.60 0.28
CA SER A 107 7.28 14.77 -0.30
C SER A 107 6.79 13.58 -1.12
N PHE A 108 5.46 13.37 -1.24
CA PHE A 108 4.91 12.23 -1.94
C PHE A 108 5.41 12.14 -3.39
N SER A 109 5.74 10.94 -3.85
CA SER A 109 5.81 10.62 -5.28
C SER A 109 4.40 10.51 -5.86
N VAL A 110 3.50 9.79 -5.16
CA VAL A 110 2.10 9.61 -5.57
C VAL A 110 1.14 9.94 -4.43
N LEU A 111 0.16 10.79 -4.70
CA LEU A 111 -0.95 11.13 -3.81
C LEU A 111 -2.28 10.67 -4.39
N ILE A 112 -2.99 9.81 -3.67
CA ILE A 112 -4.35 9.36 -3.98
C ILE A 112 -5.35 10.00 -3.01
N GLU A 113 -6.06 11.04 -3.44
CA GLU A 113 -7.15 11.67 -2.68
C GLU A 113 -8.54 11.11 -3.06
N ALA A 114 -8.64 10.43 -4.19
CA ALA A 114 -9.90 9.88 -4.70
C ALA A 114 -10.40 8.71 -3.86
N ASN A 115 -11.69 8.71 -3.55
CA ASN A 115 -12.36 7.54 -2.98
C ASN A 115 -12.56 6.47 -4.05
N ASP A 116 -12.75 5.22 -3.60
CA ASP A 116 -13.02 4.07 -4.48
C ASP A 116 -11.89 3.81 -5.49
N PHE A 117 -10.65 4.14 -5.11
CA PHE A 117 -9.47 3.87 -5.91
C PHE A 117 -9.06 2.39 -5.79
N PHE A 118 -8.64 1.80 -6.90
CA PHE A 118 -8.08 0.47 -6.98
C PHE A 118 -6.76 0.54 -7.75
N ALA A 119 -5.71 -0.11 -7.26
CA ALA A 119 -4.49 -0.31 -8.03
C ALA A 119 -4.05 -1.77 -8.00
N GLU A 120 -3.50 -2.22 -9.13
CA GLU A 120 -2.98 -3.58 -9.28
C GLU A 120 -1.71 -3.62 -10.13
N ASN A 121 -0.81 -4.54 -9.81
CA ASN A 121 0.37 -4.86 -10.63
C ASN A 121 1.27 -3.66 -10.93
N ILE A 122 1.48 -2.78 -9.95
CA ILE A 122 2.24 -1.53 -10.13
C ILE A 122 3.09 -1.20 -8.90
N THR A 123 4.24 -0.56 -9.11
CA THR A 123 5.11 -0.06 -8.04
C THR A 123 4.93 1.44 -7.82
N PHE A 124 4.82 1.85 -6.56
CA PHE A 124 4.91 3.24 -6.09
C PHE A 124 6.24 3.40 -5.35
N GLU A 125 7.09 4.34 -5.79
CA GLU A 125 8.46 4.45 -5.31
C GLU A 125 8.84 5.90 -4.94
N ASN A 126 9.61 6.04 -3.87
CA ASN A 126 10.44 7.23 -3.63
C ASN A 126 11.89 6.79 -3.43
N THR A 127 12.80 7.41 -4.15
CA THR A 127 14.21 6.97 -4.22
C THR A 127 15.12 7.62 -3.17
N ILE A 128 14.61 8.55 -2.34
CA ILE A 128 15.45 9.25 -1.37
C ILE A 128 15.81 8.36 -0.17
N SER A 129 17.09 7.99 -0.11
CA SER A 129 17.75 7.27 1.00
C SER A 129 18.62 8.21 1.84
N SER A 130 18.81 7.88 3.12
CA SER A 130 19.80 8.55 3.99
C SER A 130 21.25 8.42 3.53
N GLU A 131 21.53 7.53 2.58
CA GLU A 131 22.87 7.28 2.03
C GLU A 131 23.18 8.16 0.81
N LEU A 132 22.19 8.86 0.26
CA LEU A 132 22.37 9.66 -0.94
C LEU A 132 23.02 11.02 -0.61
N PRO A 133 23.93 11.54 -1.45
CA PRO A 133 24.59 12.84 -1.20
C PRO A 133 23.62 14.02 -1.07
N GLN A 134 22.49 13.95 -1.78
CA GLN A 134 21.42 14.95 -1.72
C GLN A 134 20.57 14.85 -0.45
N TYR A 135 20.66 13.75 0.32
CA TYR A 135 19.96 13.65 1.59
C TYR A 135 20.53 14.66 2.59
N LYS A 136 19.62 15.34 3.28
CA LYS A 136 19.89 16.34 4.32
C LYS A 136 19.02 16.03 5.55
N LYS A 137 18.91 16.94 6.51
CA LYS A 137 18.20 16.67 7.77
C LYS A 137 16.69 16.69 7.55
N GLY A 138 16.00 15.61 7.95
CA GLY A 138 14.55 15.50 7.69
C GLY A 138 14.29 14.97 6.28
N GLY A 139 14.95 13.88 5.92
CA GLY A 139 14.69 13.18 4.66
C GLY A 139 13.59 12.13 4.74
N GLN A 140 12.48 12.45 5.42
CA GLN A 140 11.22 11.73 5.20
C GLN A 140 10.83 11.86 3.73
N ALA A 141 10.52 10.76 3.07
CA ALA A 141 10.33 10.72 1.62
C ALA A 141 9.23 9.73 1.27
N VAL A 142 8.02 10.26 1.05
CA VAL A 142 6.83 9.45 0.88
C VAL A 142 6.77 8.88 -0.55
N ALA A 143 6.67 7.57 -0.69
CA ALA A 143 6.41 6.92 -1.98
C ALA A 143 4.93 7.03 -2.36
N LEU A 144 4.06 6.73 -1.40
CA LEU A 144 2.62 6.73 -1.59
C LEU A 144 1.91 7.36 -0.40
N MET A 145 1.08 8.38 -0.65
CA MET A 145 0.17 8.97 0.32
C MET A 145 -1.28 8.70 -0.07
N VAL A 146 -2.06 8.12 0.85
CA VAL A 146 -3.48 7.80 0.65
C VAL A 146 -4.33 8.66 1.54
N ASN A 147 -5.18 9.48 0.92
CA ASN A 147 -6.16 10.35 1.54
C ASN A 147 -7.60 10.14 1.00
N GLY A 148 -7.79 9.12 0.16
CA GLY A 148 -9.09 8.62 -0.26
C GLY A 148 -9.62 7.51 0.67
N ASP A 149 -10.94 7.35 0.74
CA ASP A 149 -11.60 6.25 1.48
C ASP A 149 -11.96 5.10 0.52
N ARG A 150 -12.04 3.87 1.04
CA ARG A 150 -12.33 2.65 0.27
C ARG A 150 -11.31 2.39 -0.84
N VAL A 151 -10.03 2.49 -0.46
CA VAL A 151 -8.90 2.32 -1.39
C VAL A 151 -8.38 0.89 -1.34
N ILE A 152 -8.12 0.28 -2.49
CA ILE A 152 -7.58 -1.08 -2.61
C ILE A 152 -6.24 -1.07 -3.35
N PHE A 153 -5.26 -1.78 -2.81
CA PHE A 153 -4.02 -2.14 -3.51
C PHE A 153 -3.91 -3.66 -3.56
N HIS A 154 -3.69 -4.22 -4.74
CA HIS A 154 -3.57 -5.66 -4.96
C HIS A 154 -2.33 -6.01 -5.79
N ASN A 155 -1.44 -6.87 -5.31
CA ASN A 155 -0.20 -7.21 -6.03
C ASN A 155 0.61 -5.97 -6.45
N CYS A 156 0.65 -4.96 -5.57
CA CYS A 156 1.42 -3.75 -5.75
C CYS A 156 2.71 -3.79 -4.93
N LYS A 157 3.63 -2.90 -5.23
CA LYS A 157 4.79 -2.64 -4.38
C LYS A 157 4.85 -1.19 -3.95
N MET A 158 5.09 -0.96 -2.66
CA MET A 158 5.38 0.35 -2.09
C MET A 158 6.83 0.34 -1.62
N SER A 159 7.70 1.08 -2.30
CA SER A 159 9.15 1.02 -2.10
C SER A 159 9.73 2.38 -1.71
N GLY A 160 10.55 2.41 -0.67
CA GLY A 160 11.14 3.65 -0.18
C GLY A 160 12.10 3.43 0.98
N PHE A 161 12.29 4.48 1.77
CA PHE A 161 13.16 4.46 2.95
C PHE A 161 12.41 4.96 4.18
N GLN A 162 12.65 6.19 4.61
CA GLN A 162 11.92 6.75 5.74
C GLN A 162 10.56 7.29 5.28
N ASP A 163 9.48 6.93 5.98
CA ASP A 163 8.11 7.37 5.70
C ASP A 163 7.55 6.90 4.34
N THR A 164 7.84 5.67 3.89
CA THR A 164 7.43 5.14 2.57
C THR A 164 5.92 5.25 2.26
N PHE A 165 5.06 4.76 3.16
CA PHE A 165 3.63 4.62 2.92
C PHE A 165 2.79 5.36 3.96
N TYR A 166 2.19 6.49 3.53
CA TYR A 166 1.45 7.38 4.40
C TYR A 166 -0.07 7.19 4.30
N LEU A 167 -0.67 6.64 5.34
CA LEU A 167 -2.11 6.40 5.44
C LEU A 167 -2.79 7.50 6.28
N LYS A 168 -3.56 8.38 5.63
CA LYS A 168 -4.20 9.51 6.31
C LYS A 168 -5.37 9.07 7.19
N ALA A 169 -5.63 9.87 8.23
CA ALA A 169 -6.66 9.64 9.22
C ALA A 169 -8.05 9.44 8.62
N ASN A 170 -8.86 8.57 9.23
CA ASN A 170 -10.27 8.37 8.90
C ASN A 170 -10.51 7.90 7.46
N LYS A 171 -9.58 7.12 6.91
CA LYS A 171 -9.63 6.51 5.58
C LYS A 171 -9.46 5.01 5.69
N ARG A 172 -10.31 4.25 5.00
CA ARG A 172 -10.23 2.78 4.93
C ARG A 172 -9.40 2.37 3.72
N THR A 173 -8.37 1.57 3.95
CA THR A 173 -7.50 1.05 2.88
C THR A 173 -7.32 -0.45 3.05
N TYR A 174 -7.54 -1.21 1.99
CA TYR A 174 -7.27 -2.65 1.94
C TYR A 174 -6.05 -2.92 1.06
N ILE A 175 -5.07 -3.61 1.60
CA ILE A 175 -3.80 -3.91 0.96
C ILE A 175 -3.65 -5.42 0.95
N LYS A 176 -3.69 -6.03 -0.24
CA LYS A 176 -3.64 -7.49 -0.38
C LYS A 176 -2.51 -7.90 -1.30
N ASP A 177 -1.76 -8.93 -0.94
CA ASP A 177 -0.69 -9.51 -1.77
C ASP A 177 0.39 -8.49 -2.17
N CYS A 178 0.62 -7.46 -1.36
CA CYS A 178 1.55 -6.38 -1.69
C CYS A 178 2.91 -6.58 -1.03
N ILE A 179 3.94 -5.96 -1.61
CA ILE A 179 5.27 -5.83 -1.02
C ILE A 179 5.43 -4.39 -0.52
N ILE A 180 5.84 -4.22 0.73
CA ILE A 180 6.11 -2.90 1.30
C ILE A 180 7.51 -2.92 1.89
N ASP A 181 8.36 -1.99 1.48
CA ASP A 181 9.74 -1.91 1.97
C ASP A 181 10.13 -0.50 2.42
N GLY A 182 11.00 -0.43 3.43
CA GLY A 182 11.45 0.83 3.99
C GLY A 182 12.42 0.69 5.15
N THR A 183 12.78 1.83 5.75
CA THR A 183 13.69 1.90 6.90
C THR A 183 12.94 2.30 8.16
N THR A 184 12.67 3.60 8.34
CA THR A 184 12.09 4.16 9.58
C THR A 184 10.66 4.58 9.34
N ASP A 185 9.75 4.14 10.20
CA ASP A 185 8.34 4.55 10.22
C ASP A 185 7.68 4.38 8.84
N PHE A 186 8.07 3.33 8.10
CA PHE A 186 7.77 3.27 6.67
C PHE A 186 6.31 2.91 6.38
N ILE A 187 5.53 2.50 7.38
CA ILE A 187 4.07 2.46 7.35
C ILE A 187 3.53 3.34 8.48
N PHE A 188 2.98 4.51 8.14
CA PHE A 188 2.66 5.50 9.18
C PHE A 188 1.38 6.29 8.92
N GLY A 189 0.93 6.99 9.96
CA GLY A 189 -0.27 7.81 9.96
C GLY A 189 -1.38 7.26 10.84
N ALA A 190 -2.63 7.50 10.43
CA ALA A 190 -3.82 7.28 11.24
C ALA A 190 -4.98 6.62 10.46
N GLY A 191 -4.66 6.00 9.32
CA GLY A 191 -5.66 5.26 8.52
C GLY A 191 -6.15 3.98 9.22
N ILE A 192 -7.30 3.50 8.78
CA ILE A 192 -7.82 2.17 9.11
C ILE A 192 -7.41 1.26 7.96
N ALA A 193 -6.39 0.44 8.17
CA ALA A 193 -5.78 -0.33 7.10
C ALA A 193 -5.65 -1.80 7.46
N LEU A 194 -6.05 -2.68 6.53
CA LEU A 194 -5.80 -4.11 6.61
C LEU A 194 -4.78 -4.48 5.52
N PHE A 195 -3.63 -4.97 5.96
CA PHE A 195 -2.62 -5.65 5.16
C PHE A 195 -2.89 -7.15 5.27
N GLU A 196 -3.25 -7.79 4.17
CA GLU A 196 -3.55 -9.22 4.12
C GLU A 196 -2.62 -9.92 3.12
N ASN A 197 -1.95 -10.99 3.53
CA ASN A 197 -1.00 -11.72 2.68
C ASN A 197 0.11 -10.82 2.08
N CYS A 198 0.58 -9.84 2.86
CA CYS A 198 1.61 -8.90 2.41
C CYS A 198 3.00 -9.28 2.91
N VAL A 199 4.02 -8.75 2.23
CA VAL A 199 5.44 -8.94 2.56
C VAL A 199 6.03 -7.60 2.96
N ILE A 200 6.52 -7.54 4.19
CA ILE A 200 7.00 -6.34 4.84
C ILE A 200 8.53 -6.48 4.98
N GLN A 201 9.26 -5.73 4.16
CA GLN A 201 10.72 -5.86 4.05
C GLN A 201 11.46 -4.69 4.71
N CYS A 202 12.23 -5.01 5.74
CA CYS A 202 12.95 -4.04 6.55
C CYS A 202 14.36 -3.80 6.00
N ARG A 203 14.70 -2.56 5.65
CA ARG A 203 16.02 -2.20 5.10
C ARG A 203 17.03 -1.77 6.17
N LYS A 204 16.60 -1.48 7.40
CA LYS A 204 17.43 -0.92 8.48
C LYS A 204 16.91 -1.34 9.85
N ASP A 205 17.80 -1.42 10.84
CA ASP A 205 17.46 -1.47 12.26
C ASP A 205 16.66 -0.23 12.67
N SER A 206 15.32 -0.33 12.64
CA SER A 206 14.40 0.77 12.89
C SER A 206 12.97 0.23 13.09
N TYR A 207 11.95 1.04 12.81
CA TYR A 207 10.54 0.76 13.13
C TYR A 207 9.72 0.54 11.86
N ILE A 208 8.90 -0.51 11.86
CA ILE A 208 7.97 -0.81 10.75
C ILE A 208 6.83 0.20 10.74
N THR A 209 6.12 0.30 11.86
CA THR A 209 4.91 1.14 11.94
C THR A 209 5.07 2.37 12.85
N ALA A 210 4.38 3.44 12.49
CA ALA A 210 4.27 4.65 13.30
C ALA A 210 2.85 5.24 13.27
N GLY A 211 2.01 4.79 14.19
CA GLY A 211 0.60 5.20 14.30
C GLY A 211 0.40 6.52 15.07
N ASN A 212 -0.59 7.32 14.67
CA ASN A 212 -0.99 8.53 15.38
C ASN A 212 -2.52 8.79 15.35
N HIS A 213 -3.32 7.73 15.50
CA HIS A 213 -4.79 7.82 15.50
C HIS A 213 -5.32 8.68 16.66
N GLU A 214 -6.55 9.16 16.56
CA GLU A 214 -7.15 9.87 17.70
C GLU A 214 -7.51 8.88 18.82
N ALA A 215 -6.94 9.10 20.01
CA ALA A 215 -7.08 8.20 21.16
C ALA A 215 -8.54 7.93 21.51
N GLY A 216 -8.90 6.64 21.60
CA GLY A 216 -10.25 6.19 21.94
C GLY A 216 -11.30 6.41 20.86
N LYS A 217 -10.94 6.93 19.68
CA LYS A 217 -11.92 7.19 18.61
C LYS A 217 -12.02 6.08 17.57
N SER A 218 -10.91 5.44 17.23
CA SER A 218 -10.85 4.39 16.20
C SER A 218 -10.62 3.02 16.82
N LYS A 219 -11.47 2.05 16.49
CA LYS A 219 -11.37 0.67 16.98
C LYS A 219 -10.17 -0.07 16.40
N TYR A 220 -9.84 0.22 15.14
CA TYR A 220 -8.71 -0.36 14.43
C TYR A 220 -7.80 0.73 13.88
N GLY A 221 -6.51 0.41 13.79
CA GLY A 221 -5.52 1.20 13.05
C GLY A 221 -4.92 0.38 11.93
N PHE A 222 -3.67 -0.02 12.08
CA PHE A 222 -2.98 -0.90 11.14
C PHE A 222 -3.13 -2.36 11.57
N VAL A 223 -3.77 -3.17 10.75
CA VAL A 223 -3.94 -4.62 10.99
C VAL A 223 -3.15 -5.36 9.93
N PHE A 224 -2.21 -6.19 10.36
CA PHE A 224 -1.42 -7.09 9.51
C PHE A 224 -1.93 -8.49 9.76
N LYS A 225 -2.46 -9.13 8.72
CA LYS A 225 -3.04 -10.46 8.80
C LYS A 225 -2.36 -11.36 7.78
N ASP A 226 -1.88 -12.51 8.24
CA ASP A 226 -1.20 -13.48 7.39
C ASP A 226 -0.05 -12.82 6.61
N CYS A 227 0.76 -11.96 7.24
CA CYS A 227 1.86 -11.24 6.58
C CYS A 227 3.22 -11.89 6.85
N VAL A 228 4.24 -11.50 6.08
CA VAL A 228 5.65 -11.89 6.28
C VAL A 228 6.43 -10.65 6.64
N ILE A 229 7.12 -10.67 7.78
CA ILE A 229 8.02 -9.62 8.22
C ILE A 229 9.43 -10.17 8.13
N MET A 230 10.22 -9.59 7.23
CA MET A 230 11.57 -10.07 6.93
C MET A 230 12.51 -8.91 6.60
N LYS A 231 13.81 -9.19 6.52
CA LYS A 231 14.81 -8.24 6.05
C LYS A 231 14.67 -8.05 4.54
N TYR A 232 14.99 -6.86 4.09
CA TYR A 232 15.18 -6.59 2.67
C TYR A 232 16.37 -7.42 2.16
N PRO A 233 16.33 -7.95 0.91
CA PRO A 233 17.43 -8.76 0.38
C PRO A 233 18.79 -8.08 0.57
N LYS A 234 19.75 -8.82 1.15
CA LYS A 234 21.12 -8.40 1.46
C LYS A 234 21.26 -7.30 2.52
N ALA A 235 20.19 -6.93 3.24
CA ALA A 235 20.30 -6.07 4.40
C ALA A 235 20.97 -6.82 5.57
N ASP A 236 21.98 -6.20 6.17
CA ASP A 236 22.63 -6.68 7.39
C ASP A 236 22.02 -5.96 8.61
N ILE A 237 20.93 -6.52 9.12
CA ILE A 237 20.10 -5.94 10.18
C ILE A 237 19.68 -7.00 11.19
N SER A 238 19.41 -6.59 12.42
CA SER A 238 19.06 -7.50 13.53
C SER A 238 18.18 -6.88 14.61
N LYS A 239 17.81 -5.60 14.49
CA LYS A 239 17.12 -4.83 15.54
C LYS A 239 15.96 -4.02 14.96
N VAL A 240 14.94 -4.70 14.50
CA VAL A 240 13.70 -4.11 13.98
C VAL A 240 12.61 -4.16 15.03
N SER A 241 11.85 -3.07 15.13
CA SER A 241 10.67 -2.94 15.97
C SER A 241 9.40 -3.01 15.11
N LEU A 242 8.40 -3.77 15.54
CA LEU A 242 7.08 -3.87 14.90
C LEU A 242 6.38 -2.51 14.80
N GLY A 243 6.66 -1.62 15.74
CA GLY A 243 6.23 -0.24 15.65
C GLY A 243 6.64 0.63 16.82
N ARG A 244 6.29 1.92 16.74
CA ARG A 244 6.37 2.90 17.82
C ARG A 244 5.24 3.93 17.73
N PRO A 245 4.77 4.48 18.86
CA PRO A 245 3.58 5.33 18.86
C PRO A 245 3.93 6.79 18.54
N TRP A 246 3.86 7.18 17.25
CA TRP A 246 4.11 8.56 16.81
C TRP A 246 3.21 9.57 17.53
N GLY A 247 1.95 9.22 17.75
CA GLY A 247 1.02 9.98 18.58
C GLY A 247 0.31 9.10 19.61
N ALA A 248 -0.40 9.75 20.54
CA ALA A 248 -1.43 9.10 21.34
C ALA A 248 -2.39 8.34 20.42
N GLY A 249 -3.03 7.26 20.91
CA GLY A 249 -4.00 6.49 20.13
C GLY A 249 -3.41 5.54 19.08
N ALA A 250 -2.09 5.42 18.94
CA ALA A 250 -1.46 4.51 17.97
C ALA A 250 -2.00 3.08 18.12
N ASN A 251 -2.52 2.51 17.02
CA ASN A 251 -3.17 1.20 17.03
C ASN A 251 -2.56 0.32 15.94
N THR A 252 -1.95 -0.80 16.33
CA THR A 252 -1.31 -1.74 15.40
C THR A 252 -1.45 -3.17 15.91
N VAL A 253 -1.88 -4.07 15.04
CA VAL A 253 -2.13 -5.48 15.38
C VAL A 253 -1.53 -6.39 14.32
N PHE A 254 -0.76 -7.39 14.75
CA PHE A 254 -0.26 -8.48 13.89
C PHE A 254 -1.00 -9.78 14.21
N ILE A 255 -1.51 -10.46 13.18
CA ILE A 255 -2.32 -11.68 13.30
C ILE A 255 -1.75 -12.71 12.33
N HIS A 256 -1.44 -13.90 12.82
CA HIS A 256 -0.96 -15.02 12.01
C HIS A 256 0.22 -14.67 11.09
N SER A 257 1.08 -13.74 11.51
CA SER A 257 2.15 -13.24 10.67
C SER A 257 3.48 -13.92 11.00
N TYR A 258 4.31 -14.13 9.98
CA TYR A 258 5.66 -14.64 10.13
C TYR A 258 6.60 -13.50 10.52
N GLU A 259 7.40 -13.71 11.56
CA GLU A 259 8.40 -12.75 12.05
C GLU A 259 9.80 -13.38 11.98
N GLU A 260 10.65 -12.88 11.07
CA GLU A 260 12.07 -13.23 11.01
C GLU A 260 12.80 -12.81 12.29
N SER A 261 13.98 -13.38 12.56
CA SER A 261 14.80 -13.18 13.76
C SER A 261 15.33 -11.75 13.94
N ILE A 262 15.00 -10.83 13.02
CA ILE A 262 15.37 -9.42 13.09
C ILE A 262 14.49 -8.63 14.06
N ILE A 263 13.35 -9.18 14.48
CA ILE A 263 12.46 -8.52 15.44
C ILE A 263 13.09 -8.53 16.83
N ILE A 264 13.17 -7.35 17.46
CA ILE A 264 13.69 -7.22 18.83
C ILE A 264 12.83 -8.02 19.82
N PRO A 265 13.40 -8.57 20.90
CA PRO A 265 12.62 -9.33 21.88
C PRO A 265 11.43 -8.54 22.48
N GLU A 266 11.62 -7.24 22.68
CA GLU A 266 10.58 -6.30 23.14
C GLU A 266 9.39 -6.20 22.17
N GLY A 267 9.57 -6.58 20.90
CA GLY A 267 8.64 -6.48 19.78
C GLY A 267 8.40 -5.04 19.33
N TRP A 268 8.16 -4.14 20.27
CA TRP A 268 7.73 -2.78 20.05
C TRP A 268 8.62 -1.80 20.80
N SER A 269 8.62 -0.54 20.35
CA SER A 269 9.40 0.52 20.96
C SER A 269 8.49 1.63 21.49
N ILE A 270 8.92 2.25 22.59
CA ILE A 270 8.35 3.52 23.02
C ILE A 270 8.76 4.64 22.05
N TRP A 271 7.95 5.69 21.98
CA TRP A 271 8.36 6.91 21.29
C TRP A 271 9.41 7.65 22.11
N SER A 272 10.68 7.33 21.88
CA SER A 272 11.82 7.96 22.53
C SER A 272 12.69 8.61 21.47
N LYS A 273 12.53 9.93 21.34
CA LYS A 273 13.47 10.90 20.74
C LYS A 273 12.74 12.25 20.65
N ASP A 274 12.66 12.96 21.77
CA ASP A 274 12.72 14.41 21.70
C ASP A 274 14.20 14.80 21.90
N PRO A 275 14.81 15.60 21.01
CA PRO A 275 16.02 16.35 21.35
C PRO A 275 15.91 17.14 22.68
N GLU A 276 14.69 17.39 23.16
CA GLU A 276 14.37 18.12 24.39
C GLU A 276 14.03 17.22 25.61
N ASN A 277 14.27 15.90 25.56
CA ASN A 277 13.95 14.96 26.65
C ASN A 277 12.47 14.95 27.12
N LYS A 278 11.51 15.35 26.27
CA LYS A 278 10.10 15.21 26.63
C LYS A 278 9.71 13.74 26.71
N VAL A 279 9.18 13.35 27.87
CA VAL A 279 8.54 12.05 28.08
C VAL A 279 7.21 12.06 27.34
N TYR A 280 7.14 11.37 26.20
CA TYR A 280 5.89 11.17 25.49
C TYR A 280 5.23 9.87 25.97
N ASP A 281 4.13 10.02 26.71
CA ASP A 281 3.33 8.91 27.22
C ASP A 281 2.31 8.38 26.19
N ASN A 282 2.59 8.51 24.90
CA ASN A 282 1.72 8.06 23.81
C ASN A 282 1.31 6.58 23.98
N TRP A 283 2.24 5.78 24.52
CA TRP A 283 2.05 4.35 24.81
C TRP A 283 0.85 4.07 25.72
N LYS A 284 0.49 4.97 26.66
CA LYS A 284 -0.64 4.79 27.59
C LYS A 284 -2.00 4.69 26.90
N THR A 285 -2.11 5.25 25.70
CA THR A 285 -3.33 5.26 24.90
C THR A 285 -3.19 4.47 23.61
N SER A 286 -2.06 3.79 23.44
CA SER A 286 -1.77 2.97 22.26
C SER A 286 -2.32 1.56 22.47
N PHE A 287 -2.64 0.88 21.37
CA PHE A 287 -3.06 -0.52 21.36
C PHE A 287 -2.16 -1.30 20.41
N TYR A 288 -1.18 -2.01 20.97
CA TYR A 288 -0.30 -2.91 20.25
C TYR A 288 -0.58 -4.35 20.64
N ALA A 289 -0.84 -5.18 19.64
CA ALA A 289 -1.21 -6.55 19.90
C ALA A 289 -0.71 -7.54 18.83
N GLU A 290 -0.53 -8.77 19.25
CA GLU A 290 -0.16 -9.90 18.41
C GLU A 290 -1.15 -11.06 18.64
N TYR A 291 -1.38 -11.89 17.62
CA TYR A 291 -2.15 -13.13 17.75
C TYR A 291 -1.56 -14.23 16.88
N ASP A 292 -1.05 -15.28 17.53
CA ASP A 292 -0.60 -16.52 16.87
C ASP A 292 0.33 -16.24 15.67
N CYS A 293 1.19 -15.21 15.84
CA CYS A 293 2.37 -14.96 15.03
C CYS A 293 3.38 -16.09 15.26
N PHE A 294 4.25 -16.31 14.28
CA PHE A 294 5.20 -17.43 14.29
C PHE A 294 6.51 -17.05 13.63
N GLY A 295 7.56 -17.85 13.85
CA GLY A 295 8.90 -17.58 13.34
C GLY A 295 9.88 -17.25 14.46
N PRO A 296 11.17 -17.10 14.14
CA PRO A 296 12.20 -16.90 15.16
C PRO A 296 12.13 -15.53 15.86
N GLY A 297 11.45 -14.53 15.28
CA GLY A 297 11.21 -13.21 15.90
C GLY A 297 9.94 -13.12 16.76
N SER A 298 9.09 -14.15 16.75
CA SER A 298 7.74 -14.11 17.34
C SER A 298 7.67 -14.52 18.81
N ASP A 299 8.80 -14.61 19.53
CA ASP A 299 8.81 -14.94 20.95
C ASP A 299 8.21 -13.79 21.77
N THR A 300 7.14 -14.10 22.50
CA THR A 300 6.35 -13.10 23.22
C THR A 300 6.80 -12.86 24.66
N ASP A 301 7.71 -13.68 25.21
CA ASP A 301 8.07 -13.69 26.64
C ASP A 301 8.71 -12.36 27.12
N LYS A 302 9.34 -11.63 26.20
CA LYS A 302 10.04 -10.37 26.46
C LYS A 302 9.34 -9.14 25.88
N ARG A 303 8.14 -9.31 25.32
CA ARG A 303 7.39 -8.18 24.76
C ARG A 303 7.19 -7.12 25.82
N ILE A 304 7.22 -5.86 25.39
CA ILE A 304 6.87 -4.73 26.25
C ILE A 304 5.57 -5.00 27.03
N SER A 305 5.57 -4.66 28.31
CA SER A 305 4.51 -5.06 29.26
C SER A 305 3.12 -4.51 28.96
N TRP A 306 3.02 -3.46 28.14
CA TRP A 306 1.76 -2.85 27.73
C TRP A 306 1.27 -3.29 26.33
N SER A 307 2.02 -4.16 25.64
CA SER A 307 1.50 -4.89 24.49
C SER A 307 0.59 -6.03 24.93
N LYS A 308 -0.21 -6.55 24.00
CA LYS A 308 -1.21 -7.57 24.29
C LYS A 308 -1.09 -8.78 23.36
N GLN A 309 -1.12 -9.97 23.93
CA GLN A 309 -1.43 -11.17 23.17
C GLN A 309 -2.96 -11.33 23.14
N LEU A 310 -3.55 -11.28 21.95
CA LEU A 310 -5.00 -11.45 21.82
C LEU A 310 -5.39 -12.91 22.12
N ASN A 311 -6.63 -13.11 22.53
CA ASN A 311 -7.23 -14.45 22.58
C ASN A 311 -8.16 -14.71 21.38
N LYS A 312 -8.69 -15.95 21.29
CA LYS A 312 -9.59 -16.38 20.20
C LYS A 312 -10.85 -15.52 20.05
N VAL A 313 -11.41 -15.01 21.15
CA VAL A 313 -12.60 -14.16 21.12
C VAL A 313 -12.21 -12.79 20.58
N GLU A 314 -11.11 -12.23 21.04
CA GLU A 314 -10.65 -10.90 20.61
C GLU A 314 -10.24 -10.89 19.14
N VAL A 315 -9.49 -11.90 18.67
CA VAL A 315 -9.12 -11.98 17.25
C VAL A 315 -10.33 -12.18 16.33
N SER A 316 -11.44 -12.76 16.83
CA SER A 316 -12.69 -12.91 16.06
C SER A 316 -13.38 -11.57 15.75
N GLU A 317 -12.93 -10.47 16.36
CA GLU A 317 -13.33 -9.12 16.02
C GLU A 317 -12.59 -8.55 14.79
N TYR A 318 -11.48 -9.17 14.37
CA TYR A 318 -10.65 -8.70 13.25
C TYR A 318 -11.03 -9.36 11.92
N THR A 319 -12.33 -9.28 11.56
CA THR A 319 -12.79 -9.64 10.20
C THR A 319 -12.75 -8.41 9.29
N LYS A 320 -12.66 -8.61 7.97
CA LYS A 320 -12.71 -7.51 6.99
C LYS A 320 -13.94 -6.62 7.18
N GLU A 321 -15.09 -7.24 7.36
CA GLU A 321 -16.38 -6.58 7.55
C GLU A 321 -16.36 -5.68 8.79
N LYS A 322 -15.81 -6.17 9.91
CA LYS A 322 -15.74 -5.42 11.17
C LYS A 322 -14.72 -4.28 11.10
N ILE A 323 -13.55 -4.54 10.50
CA ILE A 323 -12.49 -3.52 10.36
C ILE A 323 -12.98 -2.33 9.53
N PHE A 324 -13.70 -2.62 8.44
CA PHE A 324 -14.13 -1.61 7.47
C PHE A 324 -15.60 -1.16 7.62
N ALA A 325 -16.28 -1.57 8.69
CA ALA A 325 -17.61 -1.08 9.05
C ALA A 325 -17.63 0.44 9.24
N ALA A 326 -18.76 1.08 8.99
CA ALA A 326 -18.93 2.53 9.12
C ALA A 326 -18.70 3.02 10.56
N ASN A 327 -19.02 2.17 11.54
CA ASN A 327 -18.93 2.47 12.98
C ASN A 327 -17.55 2.13 13.60
N THR A 328 -16.56 1.83 12.76
CA THR A 328 -15.19 1.50 13.16
C THR A 328 -14.48 2.68 13.83
N THR A 329 -14.92 3.92 13.55
CA THR A 329 -14.39 5.13 14.18
C THR A 329 -15.50 6.12 14.52
N THR A 330 -15.27 6.90 15.56
CA THR A 330 -16.09 8.05 15.98
C THR A 330 -15.44 9.40 15.64
N ALA A 331 -14.21 9.40 15.13
CA ALA A 331 -13.49 10.62 14.74
C ALA A 331 -14.05 11.25 13.45
N ASN A 332 -14.74 10.46 12.62
CA ASN A 332 -15.40 10.94 11.40
C ASN A 332 -16.58 10.05 11.02
N LYS A 333 -17.54 10.61 10.29
CA LYS A 333 -18.63 9.84 9.68
C LYS A 333 -18.16 9.20 8.39
N LEU A 334 -17.94 7.88 8.41
CA LEU A 334 -17.63 7.12 7.20
C LEU A 334 -18.90 6.89 6.36
N GLU A 335 -18.72 6.85 5.05
CA GLU A 335 -19.81 6.54 4.12
C GLU A 335 -20.02 5.02 4.06
N GLY A 336 -21.03 4.55 4.80
CA GLY A 336 -21.53 3.18 4.79
C GLY A 336 -20.52 2.13 5.25
N ASP A 337 -20.99 0.90 5.43
CA ASP A 337 -20.10 -0.25 5.58
C ASP A 337 -19.40 -0.53 4.26
N TRP A 338 -18.17 -1.04 4.33
CA TRP A 338 -17.41 -1.39 3.14
C TRP A 338 -16.83 -2.79 3.30
N ASN A 339 -17.10 -3.67 2.34
CA ASN A 339 -16.44 -4.97 2.25
C ASN A 339 -15.63 -5.00 0.95
N PRO A 340 -14.29 -4.84 0.98
CA PRO A 340 -13.48 -4.80 -0.22
C PRO A 340 -13.51 -6.14 -0.96
N VAL A 341 -13.81 -6.08 -2.25
CA VAL A 341 -13.80 -7.24 -3.17
C VAL A 341 -12.75 -7.00 -4.24
N ILE A 342 -11.90 -8.01 -4.46
CA ILE A 342 -10.94 -8.07 -5.55
C ILE A 342 -11.48 -9.09 -6.56
N GLU A 343 -11.84 -8.63 -7.75
CA GLU A 343 -12.35 -9.50 -8.80
C GLU A 343 -11.22 -10.37 -9.37
N LYS A 344 -11.44 -11.68 -9.47
CA LYS A 344 -10.47 -12.65 -10.00
C LYS A 344 -9.12 -12.62 -9.28
N ASP A 345 -9.17 -12.82 -7.97
CA ASP A 345 -7.99 -13.01 -7.12
C ASP A 345 -7.16 -14.23 -7.58
N LYS A 346 -6.10 -13.98 -8.33
CA LYS A 346 -5.23 -14.99 -8.94
C LYS A 346 -3.93 -15.21 -8.17
N CYS A 347 -3.68 -14.45 -7.11
CA CYS A 347 -2.44 -14.55 -6.36
C CYS A 347 -2.56 -15.71 -5.38
N ASN A 348 -2.05 -16.88 -5.77
CA ASN A 348 -1.92 -18.01 -4.86
C ASN A 348 -0.97 -17.61 -3.72
N SER A 349 -1.42 -17.78 -2.47
CA SER A 349 -0.76 -17.25 -1.27
C SER A 349 0.76 -17.43 -1.29
N VAL A 350 1.50 -16.35 -1.07
CA VAL A 350 2.98 -16.34 -1.07
C VAL A 350 3.54 -16.94 0.24
N LEU A 351 2.66 -17.28 1.20
CA LEU A 351 3.06 -17.74 2.52
C LEU A 351 3.36 -19.25 2.55
N PRO A 352 4.51 -19.66 3.10
CA PRO A 352 4.74 -21.00 3.58
C PRO A 352 3.90 -21.26 4.84
N SER A 353 3.52 -22.53 5.04
CA SER A 353 2.78 -22.94 6.24
C SER A 353 3.58 -22.65 7.53
N LYS A 354 2.88 -22.50 8.67
CA LYS A 354 3.45 -22.36 10.02
C LYS A 354 4.51 -23.41 10.41
N LYS A 355 4.60 -24.51 9.66
CA LYS A 355 5.51 -25.65 9.90
C LYS A 355 6.75 -25.65 9.01
N ALA A 356 6.97 -24.63 8.17
CA ALA A 356 8.11 -24.62 7.25
C ALA A 356 9.43 -24.43 8.01
N LYS A 357 10.18 -25.53 8.19
CA LYS A 357 11.51 -25.53 8.83
C LYS A 357 12.54 -24.60 8.17
N ASN A 358 12.30 -24.18 6.91
CA ASN A 358 13.15 -23.29 6.11
C ASN A 358 12.36 -22.10 5.55
N ALA A 359 11.40 -21.55 6.31
CA ALA A 359 10.53 -20.47 5.84
C ALA A 359 11.34 -19.30 5.23
N ASP A 360 12.39 -18.84 5.92
CA ASP A 360 13.28 -17.76 5.46
C ASP A 360 13.86 -18.01 4.07
N SER A 361 14.46 -19.18 3.84
CA SER A 361 15.06 -19.52 2.53
C SER A 361 14.02 -19.62 1.42
N ASN A 362 12.81 -20.08 1.73
CA ASN A 362 11.72 -20.13 0.75
C ASN A 362 11.21 -18.74 0.40
N PHE A 363 11.10 -17.84 1.38
CA PHE A 363 10.74 -16.44 1.15
C PHE A 363 11.79 -15.76 0.27
N GLU A 364 13.07 -15.82 0.62
CA GLU A 364 14.14 -15.19 -0.17
C GLU A 364 14.15 -15.65 -1.63
N LYS A 365 13.84 -16.93 -1.91
CA LYS A 365 13.74 -17.46 -3.29
C LYS A 365 12.49 -16.98 -4.03
N ALA A 366 11.38 -16.74 -3.33
CA ALA A 366 10.15 -16.27 -3.95
C ALA A 366 10.22 -14.80 -4.40
N PHE A 367 11.13 -14.02 -3.81
CA PHE A 367 11.27 -12.58 -4.05
C PHE A 367 12.49 -12.17 -4.89
N ASN A 368 13.40 -13.10 -5.19
CA ASN A 368 14.44 -12.95 -6.22
C ASN A 368 13.88 -13.36 -7.59
#